data_AF-A0A841PVT7-F1
#
_entry.id   AF-A0A841PVT7-F1
#
_cell.length_a   1.000
_cell.length_b   1.000
_cell.length_c   1.000
_cell.angle_alpha   90.00
_cell.angle_beta   90.00
_cell.angle_gamma   90.00
#
_symmetry.space_group_name_H-M   'P 1'
#
loop_
_entity.id
_entity.type
_entity.pdbx_description
1 polymer ?
#
loop_
_entity_poly.entity_id
_entity_poly.type
_entity_poly.pdbx_seq_one_letter_code
_entity_poly.pdbx_strand_id
1 'polypeptide(L)'
;MSDGTEAPEPPAGLDWETYYAHRNRLDEIRVEQSSSFDKSILTLSSGALAFSLVVLKGFHDQNIKVALGFLVVSWTLFVFAILFNVLSYFVSSKAAEVAIERLDTCMRTQNWEVEVSKFWDKVTRKLNSMSGILFAMGAICLLIFAYQGE
;
A
#
# COMPACT_ATOMS: atom_id res chain seq x y z
N MET A 1 27.82 -18.45 39.95
CA MET A 1 26.52 -17.80 39.69
C MET A 1 26.32 -17.67 38.19
N SER A 2 25.67 -18.66 37.58
CA SER A 2 25.00 -18.49 36.29
C SER A 2 23.53 -18.59 36.66
N ASP A 3 22.88 -17.45 36.85
CA ASP A 3 21.44 -17.40 37.03
C ASP A 3 20.84 -17.79 35.69
N GLY A 4 20.61 -19.09 35.53
CA GLY A 4 19.94 -19.67 34.38
C GLY A 4 18.47 -19.32 34.49
N THR A 5 18.12 -18.07 34.15
CA THR A 5 16.75 -17.71 33.82
C THR A 5 16.36 -18.54 32.60
N GLU A 6 15.83 -19.74 32.86
CA GLU A 6 15.08 -20.52 31.90
C GLU A 6 14.06 -19.57 31.27
N ALA A 7 14.10 -19.49 29.94
CA ALA A 7 13.13 -18.70 29.21
C ALA A 7 11.73 -19.17 29.64
N PRO A 8 10.81 -18.24 29.93
CA PRO A 8 9.48 -18.59 30.43
C PRO A 8 8.85 -19.63 29.50
N GLU A 9 8.29 -20.69 30.07
CA GLU A 9 7.74 -21.76 29.24
C GLU A 9 6.70 -21.21 28.27
N PRO A 10 6.75 -21.63 27.00
CA PRO A 10 5.79 -21.18 26.03
C PRO A 10 4.37 -21.58 26.45
N PRO A 11 3.38 -20.75 26.12
CA PRO A 11 1.99 -21.03 26.42
C PRO A 11 1.53 -22.28 25.67
N ALA A 12 0.62 -23.05 26.27
CA ALA A 12 0.12 -24.29 25.71
C ALA A 12 -0.43 -24.08 24.28
N GLY A 13 0.32 -24.54 23.27
CA GLY A 13 -0.05 -24.47 21.86
C GLY A 13 0.82 -23.55 20.98
N LEU A 14 1.84 -22.87 21.52
CA LEU A 14 2.74 -22.03 20.71
C LEU A 14 4.22 -22.34 20.99
N ASP A 15 4.92 -22.99 20.06
CA ASP A 15 6.36 -23.20 20.20
C ASP A 15 7.18 -21.93 19.85
N TRP A 16 8.40 -21.80 20.40
CA TRP A 16 9.28 -20.65 20.17
C TRP A 16 9.65 -20.44 18.69
N GLU A 17 9.87 -21.50 17.92
CA GLU A 17 10.08 -21.43 16.47
C GLU A 17 8.86 -20.87 15.76
N THR A 18 7.64 -21.29 16.12
CA THR A 18 6.40 -20.73 15.55
C THR A 18 6.28 -19.23 15.83
N TYR A 19 6.63 -18.79 17.04
CA TYR A 19 6.69 -17.37 17.39
C TYR A 19 7.71 -16.61 16.52
N TYR A 20 8.97 -17.06 16.49
CA TYR A 20 10.02 -16.41 15.70
C TYR A 20 9.70 -16.39 14.20
N ALA A 21 9.11 -17.47 13.68
CA ALA A 21 8.66 -17.55 12.30
C ALA A 21 7.57 -16.52 11.99
N HIS A 22 6.57 -16.37 12.87
CA HIS A 22 5.52 -15.37 12.67
C HIS A 22 6.06 -13.94 12.76
N ARG A 23 6.93 -13.68 13.76
CA ARG A 23 7.58 -12.39 13.99
C ARG A 23 8.48 -11.98 12.81
N ASN A 24 9.27 -12.91 12.28
CA ASN A 24 10.11 -12.69 11.10
C ASN A 24 9.26 -12.40 9.86
N ARG A 25 8.18 -13.15 9.65
CA ARG A 25 7.26 -12.93 8.53
C ARG A 25 6.65 -11.51 8.55
N LEU A 26 6.27 -11.01 9.73
CA LEU A 26 5.72 -9.66 9.86
C LEU A 26 6.77 -8.58 9.55
N ASP A 27 8.04 -8.79 9.93
CA ASP A 27 9.14 -7.90 9.55
C ASP A 27 9.42 -7.93 8.06
N GLU A 28 9.45 -9.12 7.44
CA GLU A 28 9.61 -9.27 5.99
C GLU A 28 8.52 -8.50 5.23
N ILE A 29 7.26 -8.66 5.65
CA ILE A 29 6.13 -7.90 5.08
C ILE A 29 6.38 -6.41 5.22
N ARG A 30 6.80 -5.93 6.40
CA ARG A 30 7.05 -4.50 6.63
C ARG A 30 8.17 -3.96 5.73
N VAL A 31 9.27 -4.69 5.59
CA VAL A 31 10.38 -4.33 4.71
C VAL A 31 9.93 -4.29 3.25
N GLU A 32 9.14 -5.28 2.81
CA GLU A 32 8.59 -5.34 1.46
C GLU A 32 7.63 -4.17 1.18
N GLN A 33 6.74 -3.84 2.12
CA GLN A 33 5.83 -2.69 2.00
C GLN A 33 6.62 -1.37 1.91
N SER A 34 7.69 -1.21 2.70
CA SER A 34 8.57 -0.02 2.64
C SER A 34 9.26 0.08 1.29
N SER A 35 9.83 -1.01 0.78
CA SER A 35 10.47 -1.03 -0.53
C SER A 35 9.49 -0.72 -1.67
N SER A 36 8.27 -1.28 -1.58
CA SER A 36 7.19 -1.03 -2.55
C SER A 36 6.72 0.43 -2.54
N PHE A 37 6.65 1.03 -1.36
CA PHE A 37 6.35 2.45 -1.19
C PHE A 37 7.41 3.32 -1.87
N ASP A 38 8.70 3.10 -1.57
CA ASP A 38 9.79 3.89 -2.15
C ASP A 38 9.82 3.82 -3.68
N LYS A 39 9.64 2.61 -4.24
CA LYS A 39 9.53 2.42 -5.69
C LYS A 39 8.35 3.22 -6.27
N SER A 40 7.21 3.19 -5.59
CA SER A 40 6.00 3.91 -6.04
C SER A 40 6.20 5.43 -6.02
N ILE A 41 6.85 5.97 -4.98
CA ILE A 41 7.20 7.39 -4.89
C ILE A 41 8.18 7.79 -5.99
N LEU A 42 9.18 6.95 -6.26
CA LEU A 42 10.13 7.19 -7.35
C LEU A 42 9.42 7.23 -8.69
N THR A 43 8.58 6.23 -9.00
CA THR A 43 7.79 6.18 -10.23
C THR A 43 6.87 7.40 -10.38
N LEU A 44 6.18 7.80 -9.30
CA LEU A 44 5.34 9.00 -9.29
C LEU A 44 6.15 10.27 -9.60
N SER A 45 7.30 10.43 -8.95
CA SER A 45 8.15 11.60 -9.11
C SER A 45 8.73 11.69 -10.53
N SER A 46 9.18 10.56 -11.08
CA SER A 46 9.63 10.47 -12.48
C SER A 46 8.50 10.75 -13.46
N GLY A 47 7.31 10.21 -13.22
CA GLY A 47 6.12 10.45 -14.04
C GLY A 47 5.68 11.92 -14.02
N ALA A 48 5.67 12.55 -12.84
CA ALA A 48 5.34 13.96 -12.68
C ALA A 48 6.36 14.88 -13.38
N LEU A 49 7.65 14.52 -13.33
CA LEU A 49 8.70 15.25 -14.04
C LEU A 49 8.52 15.13 -15.55
N ALA A 50 8.33 13.92 -16.07
CA ALA A 50 8.09 13.68 -17.49
C ALA A 50 6.83 14.43 -17.98
N PHE A 51 5.75 14.37 -17.20
CA PHE A 51 4.53 15.12 -17.48
C PHE A 51 4.78 16.63 -17.52
N SER A 52 5.52 17.18 -16.55
CA SER A 52 5.87 18.61 -16.52
C SER A 52 6.62 19.05 -17.78
N LEU A 53 7.52 18.21 -18.31
CA LEU A 53 8.23 18.49 -19.56
C LEU A 53 7.31 18.45 -20.78
N VAL A 54 6.34 17.53 -20.82
CA VAL A 54 5.34 17.46 -21.90
C VAL A 54 4.44 18.68 -21.87
N VAL A 55 3.95 19.07 -20.69
CA VAL A 55 3.16 20.30 -20.49
C VAL A 55 3.93 21.54 -20.96
N LEU A 56 5.20 21.66 -20.58
CA LEU A 56 6.05 22.79 -20.98
C LEU A 56 6.24 22.88 -22.50
N LYS A 57 6.24 21.75 -23.21
CA LYS A 57 6.43 21.68 -24.67
C LYS A 57 5.13 21.72 -25.48
N GLY A 58 4.03 21.20 -24.95
CA GLY A 58 2.88 20.77 -25.75
C GLY A 58 1.72 21.77 -25.84
N PHE A 59 1.55 22.69 -24.88
CA PHE A 59 0.35 23.55 -24.84
C PHE A 59 0.39 24.79 -25.75
N HIS A 60 1.38 24.91 -26.64
CA HIS A 60 1.47 26.04 -27.58
C HIS A 60 0.50 25.95 -28.78
N ASP A 61 -0.05 24.78 -29.10
CA ASP A 61 -1.04 24.62 -30.18
C ASP A 61 -2.42 24.26 -29.60
N GLN A 62 -3.34 25.24 -29.58
CA GLN A 62 -4.67 25.08 -29.00
C GLN A 62 -5.74 24.92 -30.08
N ASN A 63 -6.28 23.71 -30.25
CA ASN A 63 -7.58 23.49 -30.90
C ASN A 63 -8.23 22.12 -30.63
N ILE A 64 -8.32 21.68 -29.36
CA ILE A 64 -9.07 20.46 -29.00
C ILE A 64 -9.92 20.73 -27.75
N LYS A 65 -11.17 21.16 -27.93
CA LYS A 65 -12.04 21.60 -26.81
C LYS A 65 -12.98 20.52 -26.25
N VAL A 66 -13.31 19.48 -27.02
CA VAL A 66 -14.32 18.48 -26.60
C VAL A 66 -13.65 17.21 -26.03
N ALA A 67 -12.51 16.78 -26.57
CA ALA A 67 -11.81 15.59 -26.10
C ALA A 67 -11.02 15.84 -24.79
N LEU A 68 -10.65 17.09 -24.49
CA LEU A 68 -9.81 17.42 -23.32
C LEU A 68 -10.44 17.01 -21.97
N GLY A 69 -11.78 16.96 -21.88
CA GLY A 69 -12.48 16.56 -20.65
C GLY A 69 -12.23 15.11 -20.25
N PHE A 70 -12.31 14.17 -21.21
CA PHE A 70 -12.05 12.73 -20.94
C PHE A 70 -10.61 12.49 -20.53
N LEU A 71 -9.68 13.24 -21.11
CA LEU A 71 -8.28 13.23 -20.72
C LEU A 71 -8.11 13.71 -19.27
N VAL A 72 -8.65 14.87 -18.91
CA VAL A 72 -8.52 15.36 -17.52
C VAL A 72 -9.14 14.37 -16.51
N VAL A 73 -10.28 13.77 -16.85
CA VAL A 73 -10.90 12.74 -16.00
C VAL A 73 -10.03 11.48 -15.89
N SER A 74 -9.46 10.97 -16.99
CA SER A 74 -8.60 9.78 -16.92
C SER A 74 -7.36 10.02 -16.06
N TRP A 75 -6.73 11.19 -16.22
CA TRP A 75 -5.53 11.56 -15.48
C TRP A 75 -5.81 11.75 -13.99
N THR A 76 -6.91 12.41 -13.64
CA THR A 76 -7.31 12.53 -12.23
C THR A 76 -7.61 11.18 -11.60
N LEU A 77 -8.30 10.28 -12.31
CA LEU A 77 -8.56 8.91 -11.85
C LEU A 77 -7.27 8.12 -11.63
N PHE A 78 -6.28 8.23 -12.52
CA PHE A 78 -4.98 7.60 -12.33
C PHE A 78 -4.22 8.16 -11.13
N VAL A 79 -4.23 9.47 -10.92
CA VAL A 79 -3.61 10.08 -9.73
C VAL A 79 -4.25 9.53 -8.45
N PHE A 80 -5.58 9.49 -8.36
CA PHE A 80 -6.26 8.91 -7.20
C PHE A 80 -6.00 7.41 -7.05
N ALA A 81 -5.95 6.65 -8.14
CA ALA A 81 -5.63 5.23 -8.12
C ALA A 81 -4.24 5.00 -7.51
N ILE A 82 -3.23 5.76 -7.95
CA ILE A 82 -1.87 5.63 -7.42
C ILE A 82 -1.81 6.09 -5.96
N LEU A 83 -2.48 7.19 -5.60
CA LEU A 83 -2.55 7.66 -4.20
C LEU A 83 -3.15 6.60 -3.27
N PHE A 84 -4.24 5.95 -3.67
CA PHE A 84 -4.84 4.88 -2.86
C PHE A 84 -3.95 3.64 -2.75
N ASN A 85 -3.18 3.35 -3.80
CA ASN A 85 -2.19 2.28 -3.77
C ASN A 85 -1.07 2.60 -2.76
N VAL A 86 -0.47 3.79 -2.85
CA VAL A 86 0.57 4.25 -1.92
C VAL A 86 0.07 4.28 -0.47
N LEU A 87 -1.15 4.75 -0.24
CA LEU A 87 -1.78 4.73 1.09
C LEU A 87 -2.01 3.31 1.62
N SER A 88 -2.26 2.32 0.76
CA SER A 88 -2.44 0.94 1.18
C SER A 88 -1.15 0.37 1.76
N TYR A 89 0.01 0.71 1.20
CA TYR A 89 1.32 0.30 1.72
C TYR A 89 1.57 0.89 3.12
N PHE A 90 1.23 2.17 3.32
CA PHE A 90 1.36 2.82 4.63
C PHE A 90 0.47 2.13 5.68
N VAL A 91 -0.80 1.90 5.34
CA VAL A 91 -1.76 1.25 6.24
C VAL A 91 -1.37 -0.21 6.50
N SER A 92 -0.87 -0.93 5.50
CA SER A 92 -0.39 -2.31 5.65
C SER A 92 0.85 -2.40 6.55
N SER A 93 1.79 -1.45 6.42
CA SER A 93 2.97 -1.36 7.30
C SER A 93 2.57 -1.09 8.75
N LYS A 94 1.58 -0.20 8.98
CA LYS A 94 1.00 0.03 10.31
C LYS A 94 0.27 -1.18 10.86
N ALA A 95 -0.43 -1.95 10.02
CA ALA A 95 -1.06 -3.21 10.43
C ALA A 95 -0.02 -4.21 10.95
N ALA A 96 1.10 -4.35 10.25
CA ALA A 96 2.21 -5.23 10.65
C ALA A 96 2.86 -4.79 11.97
N GLU A 97 3.08 -3.49 12.16
CA GLU A 97 3.62 -2.93 13.41
C GLU A 97 2.71 -3.23 14.61
N VAL A 98 1.41 -3.02 14.47
CA VAL A 98 0.42 -3.33 15.52
C VAL A 98 0.33 -4.84 15.78
N ALA A 99 0.45 -5.68 14.74
CA ALA A 99 0.46 -7.13 14.89
C ALA A 99 1.69 -7.61 15.67
N ILE A 100 2.86 -7.03 15.40
CA ILE A 100 4.11 -7.31 16.13
C ILE A 100 3.98 -6.92 17.61
N GLU A 101 3.56 -5.69 17.91
CA GLU A 101 3.44 -5.20 19.29
C GLU A 101 2.49 -6.07 20.13
N ARG A 102 1.41 -6.55 19.49
CA ARG A 102 0.45 -7.47 20.10
C ARG A 102 1.05 -8.85 20.33
N LEU A 103 1.74 -9.41 19.33
CA LEU A 103 2.40 -10.71 19.45
C LEU A 103 3.42 -10.70 20.61
N ASP A 104 4.24 -9.65 20.69
CA ASP A 104 5.21 -9.44 21.76
C ASP A 104 4.51 -9.31 23.14
N THR A 105 3.36 -8.64 23.19
CA THR A 105 2.56 -8.50 24.42
C THR A 105 1.91 -9.81 24.87
N CYS A 106 1.32 -10.57 23.95
CA CYS A 106 0.76 -11.90 24.24
C CYS A 106 1.84 -12.82 24.78
N MET A 107 3.04 -12.76 24.21
CA MET A 107 4.17 -13.55 24.69
C MET A 107 4.60 -13.16 26.11
N ARG A 108 4.73 -11.86 26.38
CA ARG A 108 5.11 -11.36 27.72
C ARG A 108 4.06 -11.67 28.78
N THR A 109 2.78 -11.64 28.44
CA THR A 109 1.67 -11.79 29.38
C THR A 109 1.07 -13.19 29.42
N GLN A 110 1.49 -14.09 28.53
CA GLN A 110 0.95 -15.44 28.35
C GLN A 110 -0.57 -15.46 28.09
N ASN A 111 -1.13 -14.36 27.59
CA ASN A 111 -2.55 -14.21 27.31
C ASN A 111 -2.80 -14.17 25.80
N TRP A 112 -3.49 -15.18 25.27
CA TRP A 112 -3.78 -15.36 23.84
C TRP A 112 -5.21 -15.01 23.46
N GLU A 113 -6.03 -14.56 24.39
CA GLU A 113 -7.41 -14.15 24.14
C GLU A 113 -7.51 -12.72 23.59
N VAL A 114 -6.38 -12.06 23.31
CA VAL A 114 -6.35 -10.70 22.78
C VAL A 114 -6.99 -10.65 21.39
N GLU A 115 -8.17 -10.03 21.29
CA GLU A 115 -8.88 -9.87 20.03
C GLU A 115 -8.02 -9.19 18.95
N VAL A 116 -7.86 -9.87 17.81
CA VAL A 116 -7.18 -9.31 16.63
C VAL A 116 -8.09 -8.28 15.96
N SER A 117 -7.70 -7.00 16.00
CA SER A 117 -8.42 -5.95 15.30
C SER A 117 -8.21 -6.08 13.80
N LYS A 118 -9.23 -6.57 13.10
CA LYS A 118 -9.25 -6.70 11.63
C LYS A 118 -9.42 -5.36 10.89
N PHE A 119 -9.38 -4.24 11.61
CA PHE A 119 -9.65 -2.91 11.06
C PHE A 119 -8.63 -2.53 9.99
N TRP A 120 -7.34 -2.65 10.29
CA TRP A 120 -6.27 -2.27 9.37
C TRP A 120 -6.26 -3.11 8.10
N ASP A 121 -6.41 -4.43 8.21
CA ASP A 121 -6.53 -5.34 7.06
C ASP A 121 -7.73 -5.00 6.17
N LYS A 122 -8.86 -4.63 6.78
CA LYS A 122 -10.07 -4.22 6.05
C LYS A 122 -9.84 -2.90 5.30
N VAL A 123 -9.16 -1.95 5.92
CA VAL A 123 -8.81 -0.66 5.30
C VAL A 123 -7.84 -0.87 4.14
N THR A 124 -6.75 -1.62 4.33
CA THR A 124 -5.77 -1.94 3.27
C THR A 124 -6.45 -2.59 2.06
N ARG A 125 -7.30 -3.59 2.30
CA ARG A 125 -8.03 -4.29 1.23
C ARG A 125 -8.98 -3.37 0.47
N LYS A 126 -9.68 -2.48 1.18
CA LYS A 126 -10.58 -1.50 0.58
C LYS A 126 -9.80 -0.49 -0.28
N LEU A 127 -8.67 0.02 0.21
CA LEU A 127 -7.80 0.94 -0.53
C LEU A 127 -7.27 0.29 -1.82
N ASN A 128 -6.78 -0.95 -1.75
CA ASN A 128 -6.30 -1.68 -2.93
C ASN A 128 -7.41 -1.93 -3.96
N SER A 129 -8.60 -2.33 -3.50
CA SER A 129 -9.74 -2.53 -4.41
C SER A 129 -10.17 -1.22 -5.07
N MET A 130 -10.23 -0.13 -4.32
CA MET A 130 -10.57 1.20 -4.87
C MET A 130 -9.52 1.68 -5.87
N SER A 131 -8.23 1.48 -5.58
CA SER A 131 -7.13 1.79 -6.51
C SER A 131 -7.31 1.08 -7.85
N GLY A 132 -7.58 -0.23 -7.82
CA GLY A 132 -7.81 -1.02 -9.04
C GLY A 132 -9.01 -0.53 -9.86
N ILE A 133 -10.13 -0.21 -9.20
CA ILE A 133 -11.33 0.31 -9.86
C ILE A 133 -11.06 1.67 -10.52
N LEU A 134 -10.43 2.60 -9.80
CA LEU A 134 -10.07 3.92 -10.32
C LEU A 134 -9.12 3.82 -11.52
N PHE A 135 -8.14 2.92 -11.45
CA PHE A 135 -7.23 2.66 -12.56
C PHE A 135 -7.99 2.16 -13.80
N ALA A 136 -8.87 1.17 -13.64
CA ALA A 136 -9.66 0.65 -14.76
C ALA A 136 -10.55 1.72 -15.38
N MET A 137 -11.24 2.53 -14.56
CA MET A 137 -12.05 3.65 -15.03
C MET A 137 -11.20 4.69 -15.79
N GLY A 138 -10.03 5.05 -15.25
CA GLY A 138 -9.10 5.96 -15.91
C GLY A 138 -8.65 5.45 -17.27
N ALA A 139 -8.30 4.15 -17.37
CA ALA A 139 -7.89 3.52 -18.62
C ALA A 139 -9.01 3.55 -19.67
N ILE A 140 -10.25 3.25 -19.28
CA ILE A 140 -11.41 3.32 -20.18
C ILE A 140 -11.62 4.76 -20.69
N CYS A 141 -11.57 5.76 -19.80
CA CYS A 141 -11.69 7.17 -20.20
C CYS A 141 -10.59 7.59 -21.18
N LEU A 142 -9.35 7.12 -20.97
CA LEU A 142 -8.24 7.43 -21.86
C LEU A 142 -8.41 6.76 -23.23
N LEU A 143 -8.90 5.52 -23.29
CA LEU A 143 -9.20 4.82 -24.54
C LEU A 143 -10.30 5.53 -25.33
N ILE A 144 -11.37 5.98 -24.66
CA ILE A 144 -12.44 6.77 -25.28
C ILE A 144 -11.89 8.08 -25.86
N PHE A 145 -11.02 8.76 -25.13
CA PHE A 145 -10.35 9.97 -25.62
C PHE A 145 -9.51 9.70 -26.87
N ALA A 146 -8.69 8.63 -26.85
CA ALA A 146 -7.82 8.27 -27.96
C ALA A 146 -8.63 7.97 -29.23
N TYR A 147 -9.73 7.22 -29.11
CA TYR A 147 -10.60 6.90 -30.23
C TYR A 147 -11.34 8.11 -30.81
N GLN A 148 -11.67 9.11 -29.99
CA GLN A 148 -12.29 10.37 -30.45
C GLN A 148 -11.27 11.36 -31.04
N GLY A 149 -9.97 11.13 -30.83
CA GLY A 149 -8.88 11.97 -31.32
C GLY A 149 -8.30 11.51 -32.66
N GLU A 150 -8.72 10.35 -33.17
CA GLU A 150 -8.50 9.88 -34.56
C GLU A 150 -9.56 10.48 -35.51
#